data_AF-A0AA40VKI7-F1
#
_entry.id   AF-A0AA40VKI7-F1
#
_cell.length_a   1.000
_cell.length_b   1.000
_cell.length_c   1.000
_cell.angle_alpha   90.00
_cell.angle_beta   90.00
_cell.angle_gamma   90.00
#
_symmetry.space_group_name_H-M   'P 1'
#
loop_
_entity.id
_entity.type
_entity.pdbx_description
1 polymer ?
#
loop_
_entity_poly.entity_id
_entity_poly.type
_entity_poly.pdbx_seq_one_letter_code
_entity_poly.pdbx_strand_id
1 'polypeptide(L)'
;MVISFQRKAKASKGRYTPNLWPVWLVAPLALVAAGCLGYVIYRYAYHYFAQAAEGQSPAKPVNINDVLKATVTALTLIGAVLAGLYAYRKQLLSEGDAHRSDASQLADRYTTAAEQLGHDQAAVRLAGVYALARLADDWEEQRQVCIDVLCAYLRMPYEPDPAASDHKAGERQVRLTIISVIRDHLQDPNAATAWCRHRLDFTGATFDGGTFGGSNFGGPVSFEGAVFGDGRVSFEGAVFDGGRVSFEGAVFDGGRVSFEGAAFDGGRVSFEGAAFDGGRVSFDGAAFRQGRVSFDGAAFREGRVSFAEAVFSGGRVSFEGAAFDGGRVAFFGAAFDGGTVSFAGAGFSDGSVTFRRGTFTDGMVSFVAATFSGGRVTFDHAAFSGGEVSLDDATFAGGTVLFDGAVFSGGRVSFGAATINSGGRIVFRRGTFSSGTISFRDMTISGGAVDFEDWTTSGTAFSWGSVPVPSGA
;
A
#
# COMPACT_ATOMS: atom_id res chain seq x y z
N MET A 1 -30.00 -6.76 -3.33
CA MET A 1 -29.30 -8.05 -3.27
C MET A 1 -28.07 -7.84 -2.39
N VAL A 2 -28.17 -8.13 -1.09
CA VAL A 2 -27.13 -7.82 -0.09
C VAL A 2 -26.34 -9.10 0.17
N ILE A 3 -25.07 -9.13 -0.25
CA ILE A 3 -24.16 -10.24 0.02
C ILE A 3 -23.47 -9.97 1.35
N SER A 4 -23.77 -10.79 2.36
CA SER A 4 -23.16 -10.76 3.68
C SER A 4 -21.80 -11.47 3.66
N PHE A 5 -20.71 -10.72 3.77
CA PHE A 5 -19.40 -11.29 4.05
C PHE A 5 -19.28 -11.61 5.55
N GLN A 6 -19.60 -12.86 5.90
CA GLN A 6 -19.22 -13.46 7.18
C GLN A 6 -17.71 -13.69 7.20
N ARG A 7 -16.93 -12.68 7.59
CA ARG A 7 -15.54 -12.88 8.04
C ARG A 7 -15.62 -13.64 9.37
N LYS A 8 -15.16 -14.90 9.39
CA LYS A 8 -14.88 -15.62 10.63
C LYS A 8 -13.90 -14.78 11.47
N ALA A 9 -14.43 -14.07 12.46
CA ALA A 9 -13.63 -13.50 13.52
C ALA A 9 -12.85 -14.64 14.17
N LYS A 10 -11.52 -14.60 14.04
CA LYS A 10 -10.65 -15.45 14.84
C LYS A 10 -10.95 -15.06 16.29
N ALA A 11 -11.56 -15.99 17.03
CA ALA A 11 -12.00 -15.77 18.40
C ALA A 11 -10.89 -15.07 19.18
N SER A 12 -11.23 -13.93 19.80
CA SER A 12 -10.41 -13.35 20.85
C SER A 12 -10.07 -14.48 21.81
N LYS A 13 -8.77 -14.77 21.99
CA LYS A 13 -8.32 -15.61 23.10
C LYS A 13 -8.70 -14.85 24.37
N GLY A 14 -9.92 -15.10 24.85
CA GLY A 14 -10.38 -14.61 26.13
C GLY A 14 -9.35 -15.04 27.16
N ARG A 15 -8.93 -14.07 27.99
CA ARG A 15 -8.07 -14.31 29.14
C ARG A 15 -8.63 -15.50 29.91
N TYR A 16 -7.93 -16.62 29.87
CA TYR A 16 -8.26 -17.78 30.66
C TYR A 16 -7.82 -17.48 32.10
N THR A 17 -8.66 -16.80 32.86
CA THR A 17 -8.54 -16.83 34.32
C THR A 17 -9.10 -18.18 34.76
N PRO A 18 -8.27 -19.16 35.19
CA PRO A 18 -8.82 -20.36 35.78
C PRO A 18 -9.68 -19.95 36.99
N ASN A 19 -10.87 -20.53 37.13
CA ASN A 19 -11.69 -20.39 38.33
C ASN A 19 -10.95 -21.03 39.51
N LEU A 20 -10.12 -20.24 40.19
CA LEU A 20 -9.37 -20.67 41.36
C LEU A 20 -10.27 -20.58 42.58
N TRP A 21 -10.39 -21.70 43.29
CA TRP A 21 -11.11 -21.74 44.55
C TRP A 21 -10.45 -20.81 45.58
N PRO A 22 -11.22 -20.16 46.46
CA PRO A 22 -10.68 -19.26 47.47
C PRO A 22 -9.63 -19.97 48.34
N VAL A 23 -8.45 -19.36 48.51
CA VAL A 23 -7.32 -19.95 49.24
C VAL A 23 -7.69 -20.32 50.68
N TRP A 24 -8.60 -19.56 51.30
CA TRP A 24 -9.10 -19.83 52.66
C TRP A 24 -10.01 -21.08 52.76
N LEU A 25 -10.54 -21.58 51.64
CA LEU A 25 -11.24 -22.88 51.59
C LEU A 25 -10.28 -24.03 51.28
N VAL A 26 -9.32 -23.80 50.39
CA VAL A 26 -8.38 -24.84 49.93
C VAL A 26 -7.38 -25.22 51.02
N ALA A 27 -6.88 -24.24 51.79
CA ALA A 27 -5.90 -24.49 52.84
C ALA A 27 -6.40 -25.42 53.97
N PRO A 28 -7.58 -25.18 54.59
CA PRO A 28 -8.11 -26.09 55.62
C PRO A 28 -8.49 -27.47 55.05
N LEU A 29 -9.05 -27.54 53.83
CA LEU A 29 -9.34 -28.83 53.17
C LEU A 29 -8.07 -29.64 52.89
N ALA A 30 -7.00 -28.99 52.45
CA ALA A 30 -5.71 -29.64 52.22
C ALA A 30 -5.07 -30.15 53.52
N LEU A 31 -5.18 -29.39 54.63
CA LEU A 31 -4.70 -29.82 55.94
C LEU A 31 -5.46 -31.04 56.47
N VAL A 32 -6.80 -31.06 56.34
CA VAL A 32 -7.61 -32.20 56.73
C VAL A 32 -7.28 -33.43 55.87
N ALA A 33 -7.18 -33.26 54.56
CA ALA A 33 -6.82 -34.35 53.65
C ALA A 33 -5.41 -34.91 53.95
N ALA A 34 -4.43 -34.05 54.24
CA ALA A 34 -3.09 -34.46 54.62
C ALA A 34 -3.07 -35.22 55.96
N GLY A 35 -3.85 -34.77 56.95
CA GLY A 35 -4.02 -35.47 58.23
C GLY A 35 -4.66 -36.85 58.06
N CYS A 36 -5.73 -36.95 57.27
CA CYS A 36 -6.38 -38.23 56.96
C CYS A 36 -5.44 -39.17 56.21
N LEU A 37 -4.72 -38.68 55.20
CA LEU A 37 -3.77 -39.48 54.43
C LEU A 37 -2.60 -39.97 55.29
N GLY A 38 -2.06 -39.11 56.16
CA GLY A 38 -1.03 -39.49 57.13
C GLY A 38 -1.50 -40.59 58.09
N TYR A 39 -2.75 -40.51 58.57
CA TYR A 39 -3.34 -41.54 59.41
C TYR A 39 -3.53 -42.88 58.68
N VAL A 40 -3.97 -42.86 57.41
CA VAL A 40 -4.11 -44.07 56.59
C VAL A 40 -2.76 -44.73 56.34
N ILE A 41 -1.72 -43.95 56.01
CA ILE A 41 -0.36 -44.46 55.80
C ILE A 41 0.20 -45.06 57.09
N TYR A 42 0.01 -44.38 58.23
CA TYR A 42 0.41 -44.89 59.55
C TYR A 42 -0.24 -46.25 59.85
N ARG A 43 -1.56 -46.36 59.63
CA ARG A 43 -2.32 -47.60 59.84
C ARG A 43 -1.85 -48.71 58.90
N TYR A 44 -1.63 -48.40 57.63
CA TYR A 44 -1.14 -49.37 56.65
C TYR A 44 0.27 -49.87 56.99
N ALA A 45 1.19 -48.96 57.30
CA ALA A 45 2.55 -49.31 57.71
C ALA A 45 2.54 -50.17 58.98
N TYR A 46 1.72 -49.79 59.98
CA TYR A 46 1.54 -50.60 61.19
C TYR A 46 1.07 -52.03 60.87
N HIS A 47 0.06 -52.18 60.00
CA HIS A 47 -0.41 -53.51 59.59
C HIS A 47 0.61 -54.30 58.76
N TYR A 48 1.35 -53.65 57.87
CA TYR A 48 2.38 -54.29 57.06
C TYR A 48 3.55 -54.80 57.92
N PHE A 49 4.05 -53.97 58.85
CA PHE A 49 5.09 -54.40 59.79
C PHE A 49 4.58 -55.44 60.79
N ALA A 50 3.30 -55.40 61.16
CA ALA A 50 2.69 -56.44 61.98
C ALA A 50 2.62 -57.79 61.23
N GLN A 51 2.21 -57.81 59.96
CA GLN A 51 2.20 -59.02 59.13
C GLN A 51 3.61 -59.57 58.85
N ALA A 52 4.60 -58.70 58.61
CA ALA A 52 5.99 -59.10 58.44
C ALA A 52 6.61 -59.72 59.71
N ALA A 53 6.05 -59.41 60.89
CA ALA A 53 6.48 -59.97 62.17
C ALA A 53 5.83 -61.33 62.52
N GLU A 54 4.74 -61.74 61.85
CA GLU A 54 4.00 -62.98 62.14
C GLU A 54 4.78 -64.27 61.82
N GLY A 55 5.91 -64.19 61.10
CA GLY A 55 6.74 -65.34 60.73
C GLY A 55 8.04 -65.53 61.52
N GLN A 56 8.33 -64.71 62.53
CA GLN A 56 9.61 -64.74 63.25
C GLN A 56 9.43 -65.12 64.73
N SER A 57 10.19 -66.13 65.18
CA SER A 57 10.29 -66.53 66.59
C SER A 57 11.71 -66.24 67.13
N PRO A 58 11.86 -65.39 68.17
CA PRO A 58 10.80 -64.66 68.87
C PRO A 58 10.29 -63.46 68.05
N ALA A 59 9.02 -63.12 68.23
CA ALA A 59 8.38 -62.00 67.54
C ALA A 59 9.08 -60.69 67.92
N LYS A 60 9.76 -60.07 66.96
CA LYS A 60 10.37 -58.76 67.16
C LYS A 60 9.24 -57.71 67.23
N PRO A 61 9.08 -56.96 68.33
CA PRO A 61 8.00 -55.99 68.46
C PRO A 61 8.12 -54.94 67.35
N VAL A 62 6.98 -54.57 66.75
CA VAL A 62 6.90 -53.51 65.74
C VAL A 62 7.54 -52.25 66.31
N ASN A 63 8.69 -51.86 65.77
CA ASN A 63 9.41 -50.70 66.26
C ASN A 63 8.68 -49.44 65.76
N ILE A 64 7.96 -48.80 66.67
CA ILE A 64 7.19 -47.58 66.40
C ILE A 64 8.07 -46.50 65.75
N ASN A 65 9.38 -46.49 66.02
CA ASN A 65 10.32 -45.55 65.41
C ASN A 65 10.50 -45.78 63.90
N ASP A 66 10.42 -47.02 63.40
CA ASP A 66 10.54 -47.32 61.96
C ASP A 66 9.26 -46.92 61.20
N VAL A 67 8.10 -47.12 61.83
CA VAL A 67 6.79 -46.67 61.32
C VAL A 67 6.73 -45.14 61.28
N LEU A 68 7.18 -44.47 62.36
CA LEU A 68 7.31 -43.02 62.42
C LEU A 68 8.23 -42.50 61.32
N LYS A 69 9.41 -43.11 61.15
CA LYS A 69 10.38 -42.69 60.13
C LYS A 69 9.82 -42.81 58.72
N ALA A 70 9.16 -43.91 58.38
CA ALA A 70 8.54 -44.11 57.07
C ALA A 70 7.38 -43.13 56.81
N THR A 71 6.55 -42.85 57.82
CA THR A 71 5.43 -41.91 57.72
C THR A 71 5.94 -40.48 57.54
N VAL A 72 6.96 -40.08 58.29
CA VAL A 72 7.60 -38.76 58.18
C VAL A 72 8.21 -38.58 56.79
N THR A 73 8.92 -39.59 56.25
CA THR A 73 9.51 -39.52 54.90
C THR A 73 8.46 -39.45 53.78
N ALA A 74 7.30 -40.10 53.94
CA ALA A 74 6.22 -40.02 52.97
C ALA A 74 5.54 -38.64 52.99
N LEU A 75 5.34 -38.07 54.18
CA LEU A 75 4.76 -36.72 54.34
C LEU A 75 5.70 -35.62 53.80
N THR A 76 7.02 -35.75 53.96
CA THR A 76 7.97 -34.79 53.40
C THR A 76 8.00 -34.79 51.88
N LEU A 77 7.90 -35.97 51.23
CA LEU A 77 7.79 -36.09 49.77
C LEU A 77 6.54 -35.39 49.24
N ILE A 78 5.39 -35.56 49.91
CA ILE A 78 4.14 -34.88 49.53
C ILE A 78 4.26 -33.36 49.73
N GLY A 79 4.85 -32.93 50.84
CA GLY A 79 5.14 -31.52 51.10
C GLY A 79 6.01 -30.89 50.01
N ALA A 80 7.03 -31.60 49.54
CA ALA A 80 7.91 -31.15 48.45
C ALA A 80 7.15 -30.99 47.11
N VAL A 81 6.25 -31.93 46.78
CA VAL A 81 5.41 -31.85 45.56
C VAL A 81 4.44 -30.66 45.64
N LEU A 82 3.79 -30.45 46.79
CA LEU A 82 2.89 -29.30 46.99
C LEU A 82 3.64 -27.96 46.94
N ALA A 83 4.83 -27.89 47.53
CA ALA A 83 5.69 -26.72 47.45
C ALA A 83 6.13 -26.44 46.00
N GLY A 84 6.47 -27.48 45.24
CA GLY A 84 6.78 -27.37 43.81
C GLY A 84 5.59 -26.86 42.98
N LEU A 85 4.38 -27.38 43.22
CA LEU A 85 3.15 -26.93 42.56
C LEU A 85 2.80 -25.47 42.92
N TYR A 86 2.99 -25.09 44.19
CA TYR A 86 2.81 -23.71 44.64
C TYR A 86 3.82 -22.77 43.99
N ALA A 87 5.11 -23.14 43.96
CA ALA A 87 6.15 -22.36 43.31
C ALA A 87 5.87 -22.18 41.81
N TYR A 88 5.47 -23.25 41.12
CA TYR A 88 5.09 -23.19 39.70
C TYR A 88 3.87 -22.29 39.45
N ARG A 89 2.82 -22.40 40.28
CA ARG A 89 1.65 -21.49 40.18
C ARG A 89 2.00 -20.04 40.48
N LYS A 90 2.83 -19.81 41.50
CA LYS A 90 3.33 -18.48 41.86
C LYS A 90 4.13 -17.89 40.72
N GLN A 91 4.95 -18.70 40.05
CA GLN A 91 5.69 -18.29 38.86
C GLN A 91 4.77 -17.88 37.71
N LEU A 92 3.75 -18.69 37.38
CA LEU A 92 2.76 -18.35 36.34
C LEU A 92 2.01 -17.04 36.64
N LEU A 93 1.66 -16.79 37.90
CA LEU A 93 1.02 -15.54 38.31
C LEU A 93 1.99 -14.35 38.19
N SER A 94 3.23 -14.50 38.63
CA SER A 94 4.23 -13.42 38.52
C SER A 94 4.59 -13.08 37.07
N GLU A 95 4.64 -14.08 36.18
CA GLU A 95 4.82 -13.86 34.74
C GLU A 95 3.63 -13.05 34.17
N GLY A 96 2.39 -13.39 34.56
CA GLY A 96 1.20 -12.63 34.17
C GLY A 96 1.13 -11.22 34.76
N ASP A 97 1.65 -11.00 35.98
CA ASP A 97 1.72 -9.68 36.61
C ASP A 97 2.77 -8.79 35.94
N ALA A 98 3.93 -9.35 35.60
CA ALA A 98 4.99 -8.66 34.86
C ALA A 98 4.48 -8.18 33.49
N HIS A 99 3.85 -9.06 32.71
CA HIS A 99 3.27 -8.69 31.41
C HIS A 99 2.19 -7.59 31.52
N ARG A 100 1.38 -7.60 32.58
CA ARG A 100 0.38 -6.54 32.82
C ARG A 100 1.03 -5.22 33.20
N SER A 101 2.10 -5.25 33.98
CA SER A 101 2.87 -4.07 34.37
C SER A 101 3.53 -3.41 33.16
N ASP A 102 4.18 -4.20 32.30
CA ASP A 102 4.83 -3.70 31.09
C ASP A 102 3.81 -3.04 30.15
N ALA A 103 2.65 -3.68 29.94
CA ALA A 103 1.58 -3.13 29.14
C ALA A 103 1.00 -1.82 29.73
N SER A 104 0.91 -1.71 31.06
CA SER A 104 0.47 -0.48 31.72
C SER A 104 1.46 0.67 31.52
N GLN A 105 2.76 0.38 31.64
CA GLN A 105 3.81 1.39 31.47
C GLN A 105 3.83 1.93 30.03
N LEU A 106 3.65 1.07 29.03
CA LEU A 106 3.56 1.49 27.62
C LEU A 106 2.29 2.32 27.35
N ALA A 107 1.16 1.98 27.97
CA ALA A 107 -0.06 2.76 27.90
C ALA A 107 0.05 4.14 28.57
N ASP A 108 0.78 4.26 29.68
CA ASP A 108 1.03 5.56 30.33
C ASP A 108 1.94 6.45 29.47
N ARG A 109 2.99 5.85 28.86
CA ARG A 109 3.85 6.52 27.87
C ARG A 109 3.05 7.00 26.65
N TYR A 110 2.12 6.19 26.17
CA TYR A 110 1.21 6.57 25.08
C TYR A 110 0.40 7.81 25.43
N THR A 111 -0.25 7.81 26.59
CA THR A 111 -1.09 8.93 27.03
C THR A 111 -0.27 10.23 27.11
N THR A 112 0.92 10.16 27.71
CA THR A 112 1.84 11.30 27.79
C THR A 112 2.26 11.81 26.42
N ALA A 113 2.62 10.91 25.49
CA ALA A 113 3.08 11.29 24.16
C ALA A 113 1.94 11.89 23.31
N ALA A 114 0.73 11.36 23.45
CA ALA A 114 -0.46 11.90 22.80
C ALA A 114 -0.83 13.30 23.34
N GLU A 115 -0.75 13.52 24.66
CA GLU A 115 -0.92 14.84 25.28
C GLU A 115 0.10 15.85 24.77
N GLN A 116 1.37 15.45 24.66
CA GLN A 116 2.44 16.29 24.10
C GLN A 116 2.17 16.66 22.64
N LEU A 117 1.71 15.71 21.83
CA LEU A 117 1.37 15.95 20.43
C LEU A 117 0.18 16.92 20.27
N GLY A 118 -0.77 16.91 21.21
CA GLY A 118 -1.92 17.81 21.23
C GLY A 118 -1.65 19.20 21.82
N HIS A 119 -0.40 19.51 22.18
CA HIS A 119 -0.06 20.73 22.92
C HIS A 119 -0.02 21.99 22.02
N ASP A 120 -0.37 23.16 22.56
CA ASP A 120 -0.39 24.43 21.80
C ASP A 120 0.99 24.87 21.29
N GLN A 121 2.06 24.50 22.01
CA GLN A 121 3.44 24.83 21.65
C GLN A 121 4.05 23.79 20.71
N ALA A 122 4.49 24.23 19.51
CA ALA A 122 5.06 23.35 18.49
C ALA A 122 6.28 22.54 18.99
N ALA A 123 7.13 23.12 19.83
CA ALA A 123 8.27 22.41 20.41
C ALA A 123 7.85 21.19 21.26
N VAL A 124 6.74 21.30 22.00
CA VAL A 124 6.19 20.19 22.79
C VAL A 124 5.55 19.15 21.86
N ARG A 125 4.87 19.60 20.79
CA ARG A 125 4.33 18.67 19.78
C ARG A 125 5.41 17.86 19.10
N LEU A 126 6.53 18.49 18.74
CA LEU A 126 7.70 17.79 18.18
C LEU A 126 8.23 16.72 19.14
N ALA A 127 8.30 17.01 20.44
CA ALA A 127 8.67 16.00 21.44
C ALA A 127 7.66 14.84 21.47
N GLY A 128 6.36 15.14 21.37
CA GLY A 128 5.29 14.16 21.25
C GLY A 128 5.43 13.26 20.02
N VAL A 129 5.78 13.82 18.85
CA VAL A 129 6.04 13.03 17.62
C VAL A 129 7.15 12.00 17.85
N TYR A 130 8.30 12.42 18.38
CA TYR A 130 9.42 11.50 18.64
C TYR A 130 9.09 10.50 19.76
N ALA A 131 8.32 10.90 20.77
CA ALA A 131 7.87 10.01 21.84
C ALA A 131 6.93 8.92 21.31
N LEU A 132 5.98 9.26 20.43
CA LEU A 132 5.10 8.30 19.75
C LEU A 132 5.87 7.37 18.82
N ALA A 133 6.83 7.88 18.04
CA ALA A 133 7.67 7.07 17.17
C ALA A 133 8.45 6.02 17.97
N ARG A 134 9.14 6.46 19.04
CA ARG A 134 9.88 5.57 19.92
C ARG A 134 8.99 4.57 20.64
N LEU A 135 7.78 4.96 21.01
CA LEU A 135 6.81 4.04 21.59
C LEU A 135 6.35 3.00 20.57
N ALA A 136 6.16 3.38 19.32
CA ALA A 136 5.82 2.46 18.23
C ALA A 136 6.91 1.41 18.02
N ASP A 137 8.19 1.79 18.18
CA ASP A 137 9.32 0.87 18.10
C ASP A 137 9.31 -0.13 19.27
N ASP A 138 9.10 0.37 20.49
CA ASP A 138 9.11 -0.43 21.72
C ASP A 138 7.85 -1.33 21.87
N TRP A 139 6.71 -0.94 21.28
CA TRP A 139 5.40 -1.56 21.52
C TRP A 139 4.83 -2.25 20.27
N GLU A 140 5.41 -3.40 19.90
CA GLU A 140 5.05 -4.13 18.68
C GLU A 140 3.55 -4.42 18.55
N GLU A 141 2.86 -4.83 19.62
CA GLU A 141 1.43 -5.17 19.54
C GLU A 141 0.51 -3.97 19.28
N GLN A 142 0.93 -2.75 19.64
CA GLN A 142 0.15 -1.52 19.45
C GLN A 142 0.88 -0.48 18.59
N ARG A 143 1.90 -0.90 17.84
CA ARG A 143 2.63 -0.05 16.90
C ARG A 143 1.68 0.69 15.95
N GLN A 144 0.66 -0.02 15.46
CA GLN A 144 -0.36 0.56 14.59
C GLN A 144 -1.11 1.72 15.26
N VAL A 145 -1.38 1.67 16.57
CA VAL A 145 -2.06 2.76 17.28
C VAL A 145 -1.22 4.03 17.30
N CYS A 146 0.09 3.90 17.51
CA CYS A 146 1.01 5.04 17.47
C CYS A 146 1.08 5.64 16.05
N ILE A 147 1.15 4.79 15.02
CA ILE A 147 1.12 5.19 13.61
C ILE A 147 -0.21 5.91 13.28
N ASP A 148 -1.34 5.38 13.75
CA ASP A 148 -2.67 5.93 13.50
C ASP A 148 -2.84 7.33 14.09
N VAL A 149 -2.25 7.59 15.28
CA VAL A 149 -2.26 8.93 15.89
C VAL A 149 -1.45 9.93 15.07
N LEU A 150 -0.26 9.55 14.61
CA LEU A 150 0.58 10.38 13.74
C LEU A 150 -0.13 10.68 12.40
N CYS A 151 -0.76 9.67 11.81
CA CYS A 151 -1.55 9.83 10.59
C CYS A 151 -2.79 10.71 10.83
N ALA A 152 -3.49 10.53 11.95
CA ALA A 152 -4.65 11.35 12.32
C ALA A 152 -4.30 12.82 12.48
N TYR A 153 -3.11 13.12 13.03
CA TYR A 153 -2.61 14.49 13.12
C TYR A 153 -2.47 15.13 11.73
N LEU A 154 -1.92 14.41 10.75
CA LEU A 154 -1.80 14.92 9.37
C LEU A 154 -3.16 15.15 8.70
N ARG A 155 -4.18 14.38 9.07
CA ARG A 155 -5.57 14.55 8.58
C ARG A 155 -6.32 15.70 9.23
N MET A 156 -5.81 16.32 10.29
CA MET A 156 -6.45 17.51 10.87
C MET A 156 -6.42 18.66 9.86
N PRO A 157 -7.45 19.54 9.83
CA PRO A 157 -7.52 20.68 8.94
C PRO A 157 -6.23 21.51 8.97
N TYR A 158 -5.70 21.82 7.79
CA TYR A 158 -4.46 22.57 7.63
C TYR A 158 -4.53 23.38 6.35
N GLU A 159 -4.50 24.70 6.51
CA GLU A 159 -4.39 25.64 5.41
C GLU A 159 -2.94 26.16 5.39
N PRO A 160 -2.10 25.67 4.45
CA PRO A 160 -0.74 26.17 4.32
C PRO A 160 -0.81 27.65 3.92
N ASP A 161 -0.26 28.49 4.78
CA ASP A 161 -0.18 29.93 4.56
C ASP A 161 1.30 30.31 4.51
N PRO A 162 1.90 30.41 3.32
CA PRO A 162 3.32 30.71 3.17
C PRO A 162 3.68 32.12 3.67
N ALA A 163 2.69 32.98 3.96
CA ALA A 163 2.87 34.32 4.49
C ALA A 163 2.58 34.43 6.00
N ALA A 164 2.19 33.34 6.67
CA ALA A 164 1.77 33.37 8.07
C ALA A 164 2.91 33.49 9.09
N SER A 165 2.58 34.12 10.21
CA SER A 165 3.40 34.30 11.42
C SER A 165 3.91 32.99 12.05
N ASP A 166 4.91 33.10 12.93
CA ASP A 166 5.65 32.05 13.64
C ASP A 166 4.83 30.84 14.15
N HIS A 167 3.59 31.02 14.61
CA HIS A 167 2.76 29.91 15.10
C HIS A 167 2.34 28.91 14.00
N LYS A 168 2.06 29.39 12.77
CA LYS A 168 1.77 28.51 11.62
C LYS A 168 3.05 27.87 11.06
N ALA A 169 4.20 28.54 11.20
CA ALA A 169 5.49 27.94 10.87
C ALA A 169 5.82 26.72 11.76
N GLY A 170 5.47 26.80 13.06
CA GLY A 170 5.60 25.67 13.98
C GLY A 170 4.75 24.45 13.58
N GLU A 171 3.52 24.69 13.11
CA GLU A 171 2.62 23.61 12.68
C GLU A 171 3.14 22.88 11.44
N ARG A 172 3.58 23.63 10.43
CA ARG A 172 4.21 23.05 9.24
C ARG A 172 5.40 22.18 9.60
N GLN A 173 6.24 22.64 10.53
CA GLN A 173 7.41 21.89 10.98
C GLN A 173 7.03 20.57 11.65
N VAL A 174 6.00 20.56 12.51
CA VAL A 174 5.50 19.33 13.15
C VAL A 174 5.04 18.32 12.09
N ARG A 175 4.26 18.76 11.10
CA ARG A 175 3.75 17.90 10.01
C ARG A 175 4.89 17.31 9.17
N LEU A 176 5.87 18.12 8.79
CA LEU A 176 7.05 17.64 8.07
C LEU A 176 7.88 16.66 8.90
N THR A 177 7.99 16.88 10.21
CA THR A 177 8.65 15.93 11.12
C THR A 177 7.90 14.61 11.20
N ILE A 178 6.56 14.61 11.25
CA ILE A 178 5.76 13.37 11.19
C ILE A 178 6.03 12.62 9.87
N ILE A 179 6.01 13.32 8.73
CA ILE A 179 6.31 12.73 7.43
C ILE A 179 7.72 12.12 7.40
N SER A 180 8.73 12.84 7.94
CA SER A 180 10.10 12.34 8.03
C SER A 180 10.21 11.08 8.90
N VAL A 181 9.58 11.09 10.07
CA VAL A 181 9.55 9.92 10.97
C VAL A 181 8.92 8.73 10.25
N ILE A 182 7.76 8.92 9.60
CA ILE A 182 7.13 7.84 8.82
C ILE A 182 8.09 7.34 7.73
N ARG A 183 8.67 8.25 6.94
CA ARG A 183 9.62 7.91 5.88
C ARG A 183 10.79 7.07 6.37
N ASP A 184 11.40 7.43 7.50
CA ASP A 184 12.58 6.77 8.04
C ASP A 184 12.27 5.31 8.41
N HIS A 185 11.08 5.05 8.96
CA HIS A 185 10.62 3.68 9.26
C HIS A 185 10.17 2.89 8.02
N LEU A 186 10.11 3.53 6.85
CA LEU A 186 9.80 2.90 5.57
C LEU A 186 11.05 2.56 4.73
N GLN A 187 12.26 2.90 5.18
CA GLN A 187 13.48 2.71 4.38
C GLN A 187 13.96 1.25 4.36
N ASP A 188 13.91 0.55 5.51
CA ASP A 188 14.37 -0.84 5.62
C ASP A 188 13.20 -1.78 5.98
N PRO A 189 12.63 -2.52 5.01
CA PRO A 189 11.53 -3.45 5.27
C PRO A 189 11.91 -4.65 6.15
N ASN A 190 13.20 -4.88 6.43
CA ASN A 190 13.67 -5.96 7.29
C ASN A 190 13.97 -5.53 8.73
N ALA A 191 13.92 -4.22 9.02
CA ALA A 191 14.11 -3.72 10.38
C ALA A 191 12.99 -4.21 11.31
N ALA A 192 13.31 -4.56 12.55
CA ALA A 192 12.32 -4.96 13.56
C ALA A 192 11.29 -3.86 13.87
N THR A 193 11.69 -2.60 13.63
CA THR A 193 10.90 -1.38 13.80
C THR A 193 10.26 -0.91 12.49
N ALA A 194 10.37 -1.66 11.39
CA ALA A 194 9.86 -1.25 10.09
C ALA A 194 8.35 -1.00 10.09
N TRP A 195 7.92 0.07 9.43
CA TRP A 195 6.50 0.41 9.25
C TRP A 195 5.99 -0.03 7.86
N CYS A 196 6.84 -0.64 7.03
CA CYS A 196 6.57 -0.96 5.62
C CYS A 196 5.31 -1.80 5.38
N ARG A 197 4.86 -2.59 6.36
CA ARG A 197 3.67 -3.46 6.26
C ARG A 197 2.44 -2.94 7.03
N HIS A 198 2.58 -1.79 7.70
CA HIS A 198 1.50 -1.17 8.45
C HIS A 198 0.58 -0.35 7.55
N ARG A 199 -0.61 -0.03 8.06
CA ARG A 199 -1.53 0.88 7.36
C ARG A 199 -1.10 2.33 7.61
N LEU A 200 -1.04 3.12 6.54
CA LEU A 200 -0.85 4.56 6.60
C LEU A 200 -2.08 5.25 6.00
N ASP A 201 -2.71 6.14 6.78
CA ASP A 201 -3.98 6.76 6.38
C ASP A 201 -3.90 8.28 6.42
N PHE A 202 -3.67 8.87 5.25
CA PHE A 202 -3.60 10.30 4.99
C PHE A 202 -4.86 10.81 4.26
N THR A 203 -5.99 10.11 4.39
CA THR A 203 -7.26 10.49 3.73
C THR A 203 -7.65 11.93 4.09
N GLY A 204 -7.85 12.76 3.08
CA GLY A 204 -8.21 14.18 3.21
C GLY A 204 -7.10 15.08 3.75
N ALA A 205 -5.88 14.58 3.92
CA ALA A 205 -4.76 15.39 4.41
C ALA A 205 -4.30 16.43 3.37
N THR A 206 -3.80 17.57 3.84
CA THR A 206 -3.19 18.59 2.98
C THR A 206 -1.67 18.54 3.11
N PHE A 207 -0.97 18.41 1.98
CA PHE A 207 0.48 18.36 1.87
C PHE A 207 1.00 19.60 1.14
N ASP A 208 1.89 20.33 1.81
CA ASP A 208 2.63 21.48 1.29
C ASP A 208 4.16 21.25 1.32
N GLY A 209 4.56 19.98 1.46
CA GLY A 209 5.96 19.57 1.54
C GLY A 209 6.13 18.16 2.10
N GLY A 210 7.34 17.63 1.99
CA GLY A 210 7.74 16.38 2.61
C GLY A 210 8.35 15.40 1.62
N THR A 211 8.96 14.34 2.13
CA THR A 211 9.55 13.30 1.30
C THR A 211 9.29 11.92 1.90
N PHE A 212 8.78 11.06 1.03
CA PHE A 212 8.67 9.60 1.12
C PHE A 212 9.66 8.93 0.15
N GLY A 213 10.71 9.64 -0.29
CA GLY A 213 11.69 9.11 -1.24
C GLY A 213 12.44 7.91 -0.64
N GLY A 214 12.63 6.87 -1.45
CA GLY A 214 13.23 5.59 -1.06
C GLY A 214 12.35 4.70 -0.17
N SER A 215 11.11 5.12 0.14
CA SER A 215 10.23 4.36 1.01
C SER A 215 9.72 3.08 0.34
N ASN A 216 9.56 2.02 1.15
CA ASN A 216 9.03 0.73 0.73
C ASN A 216 7.57 0.58 1.20
N PHE A 217 6.62 0.68 0.27
CA PHE A 217 5.19 0.63 0.54
C PHE A 217 4.62 -0.77 0.34
N GLY A 218 4.83 -1.65 1.33
CA GLY A 218 4.28 -3.01 1.35
C GLY A 218 2.88 -3.13 1.96
N GLY A 219 2.50 -2.19 2.83
CA GLY A 219 1.19 -2.10 3.48
C GLY A 219 0.20 -1.22 2.70
N PRO A 220 -1.06 -1.15 3.14
CA PRO A 220 -2.05 -0.26 2.55
C PRO A 220 -1.78 1.21 2.91
N VAL A 221 -1.78 2.09 1.92
CA VAL A 221 -1.61 3.54 2.07
C VAL A 221 -2.77 4.28 1.41
N SER A 222 -3.38 5.23 2.13
CA SER A 222 -4.44 6.09 1.58
C SER A 222 -4.01 7.55 1.59
N PHE A 223 -4.11 8.19 0.43
CA PHE A 223 -4.11 9.63 0.17
C PHE A 223 -5.45 10.03 -0.48
N GLU A 224 -6.51 9.27 -0.25
CA GLU A 224 -7.83 9.52 -0.83
C GLU A 224 -8.32 10.93 -0.44
N GLY A 225 -8.74 11.72 -1.43
CA GLY A 225 -9.16 13.11 -1.24
C GLY A 225 -8.08 14.04 -0.68
N ALA A 226 -6.81 13.63 -0.64
CA ALA A 226 -5.73 14.47 -0.17
C ALA A 226 -5.45 15.63 -1.15
N VAL A 227 -4.97 16.74 -0.62
CA VAL A 227 -4.61 17.93 -1.41
C VAL A 227 -3.10 18.09 -1.41
N PHE A 228 -2.51 18.08 -2.60
CA PHE A 228 -1.11 18.39 -2.86
C PHE A 228 -1.03 19.82 -3.41
N GLY A 229 -0.93 20.80 -2.50
CA GLY A 229 -0.85 22.23 -2.83
C GLY A 229 0.54 22.65 -3.32
N ASP A 230 0.87 23.94 -3.26
CA ASP A 230 2.10 24.59 -3.79
C ASP A 230 3.47 24.05 -3.31
N GLY A 231 3.48 23.04 -2.45
CA GLY A 231 4.67 22.38 -1.95
C GLY A 231 5.35 21.41 -2.91
N ARG A 232 6.49 20.88 -2.46
CA ARG A 232 7.14 19.71 -3.09
C ARG A 232 6.97 18.47 -2.23
N VAL A 233 6.29 17.47 -2.76
CA VAL A 233 6.20 16.13 -2.15
C VAL A 233 6.96 15.14 -3.02
N SER A 234 7.87 14.36 -2.44
CA SER A 234 8.67 13.39 -3.18
C SER A 234 8.38 11.96 -2.74
N PHE A 235 8.26 11.07 -3.70
CA PHE A 235 8.23 9.61 -3.65
C PHE A 235 9.34 9.04 -4.55
N GLU A 236 10.39 9.83 -4.80
CA GLU A 236 11.51 9.45 -5.68
C GLU A 236 12.16 8.15 -5.21
N GLY A 237 12.33 7.20 -6.13
CA GLY A 237 12.90 5.87 -5.83
C GLY A 237 12.06 5.02 -4.87
N ALA A 238 10.82 5.39 -4.57
CA ALA A 238 9.93 4.57 -3.74
C ALA A 238 9.59 3.25 -4.44
N VAL A 239 9.35 2.21 -3.64
CA VAL A 239 9.00 0.87 -4.12
C VAL A 239 7.58 0.53 -3.69
N PHE A 240 6.74 0.19 -4.66
CA PHE A 240 5.35 -0.21 -4.49
C PHE A 240 5.21 -1.72 -4.77
N ASP A 241 5.56 -2.53 -3.78
CA ASP A 241 5.61 -3.99 -3.87
C ASP A 241 4.45 -4.62 -3.06
N GLY A 242 3.42 -5.09 -3.76
CA GLY A 242 2.25 -5.80 -3.18
C GLY A 242 1.24 -4.95 -2.40
N GLY A 243 1.62 -3.78 -1.90
CA GLY A 243 0.74 -2.82 -1.23
C GLY A 243 -0.28 -2.17 -2.17
N ARG A 244 -1.40 -1.67 -1.61
CA ARG A 244 -2.34 -0.78 -2.31
C ARG A 244 -2.07 0.64 -1.84
N VAL A 245 -1.79 1.54 -2.78
CA VAL A 245 -1.68 2.98 -2.53
C VAL A 245 -2.81 3.69 -3.28
N SER A 246 -3.65 4.42 -2.56
CA SER A 246 -4.76 5.17 -3.17
C SER A 246 -4.49 6.67 -3.12
N PHE A 247 -4.68 7.35 -4.23
CA PHE A 247 -4.78 8.81 -4.41
C PHE A 247 -6.14 9.14 -5.05
N GLU A 248 -7.15 8.29 -4.82
CA GLU A 248 -8.49 8.46 -5.38
C GLU A 248 -9.08 9.81 -4.95
N GLY A 249 -9.59 10.57 -5.92
CA GLY A 249 -10.12 11.91 -5.70
C GLY A 249 -9.11 12.94 -5.15
N ALA A 250 -7.81 12.63 -5.14
CA ALA A 250 -6.79 13.58 -4.70
C ALA A 250 -6.69 14.77 -5.67
N VAL A 251 -6.28 15.93 -5.14
CA VAL A 251 -6.14 17.17 -5.90
C VAL A 251 -4.67 17.58 -5.95
N PHE A 252 -4.15 17.77 -7.16
CA PHE A 252 -2.79 18.23 -7.44
C PHE A 252 -2.84 19.66 -7.99
N ASP A 253 -2.73 20.63 -7.10
CA ASP A 253 -2.98 22.06 -7.37
C ASP A 253 -1.70 22.87 -7.10
N GLY A 254 -1.06 23.37 -8.16
CA GLY A 254 0.16 24.19 -8.13
C GLY A 254 1.48 23.49 -7.74
N GLY A 255 1.43 22.47 -6.89
CA GLY A 255 2.61 21.76 -6.34
C GLY A 255 3.41 20.90 -7.31
N ARG A 256 4.56 20.39 -6.84
CA ARG A 256 5.32 19.32 -7.52
C ARG A 256 5.27 18.03 -6.71
N VAL A 257 4.74 16.97 -7.31
CA VAL A 257 4.80 15.62 -6.79
C VAL A 257 5.72 14.77 -7.67
N SER A 258 6.74 14.16 -7.09
CA SER A 258 7.72 13.35 -7.83
C SER A 258 7.62 11.88 -7.44
N PHE A 259 7.50 11.00 -8.43
CA PHE A 259 7.66 9.55 -8.36
C PHE A 259 8.84 9.11 -9.25
N GLU A 260 9.81 10.01 -9.46
CA GLU A 260 10.96 9.77 -10.34
C GLU A 260 11.72 8.52 -9.90
N GLY A 261 12.02 7.63 -10.84
CA GLY A 261 12.71 6.36 -10.57
C GLY A 261 11.96 5.37 -9.66
N ALA A 262 10.67 5.59 -9.36
CA ALA A 262 9.90 4.68 -8.54
C ALA A 262 9.67 3.32 -9.23
N ALA A 263 9.56 2.24 -8.43
CA ALA A 263 9.34 0.89 -8.91
C ALA A 263 7.93 0.39 -8.54
N PHE A 264 7.15 -0.03 -9.55
CA PHE A 264 5.80 -0.56 -9.41
C PHE A 264 5.80 -2.07 -9.71
N ASP A 265 6.25 -2.85 -8.72
CA ASP A 265 6.54 -4.29 -8.85
C ASP A 265 5.42 -5.17 -8.29
N GLY A 266 4.18 -4.92 -8.70
CA GLY A 266 3.01 -5.75 -8.35
C GLY A 266 2.02 -5.10 -7.38
N GLY A 267 2.38 -3.95 -6.79
CA GLY A 267 1.43 -3.09 -6.09
C GLY A 267 0.37 -2.48 -7.01
N ARG A 268 -0.73 -1.99 -6.42
CA ARG A 268 -1.73 -1.18 -7.12
C ARG A 268 -1.66 0.26 -6.65
N VAL A 269 -1.51 1.19 -7.57
CA VAL A 269 -1.57 2.63 -7.30
C VAL A 269 -2.75 3.22 -8.05
N SER A 270 -3.70 3.81 -7.33
CA SER A 270 -4.89 4.41 -7.94
C SER A 270 -4.84 5.93 -7.81
N PHE A 271 -5.13 6.63 -8.90
CA PHE A 271 -5.40 8.06 -9.01
C PHE A 271 -6.80 8.26 -9.62
N GLU A 272 -7.70 7.30 -9.40
CA GLU A 272 -9.06 7.32 -9.93
C GLU A 272 -9.79 8.59 -9.49
N GLY A 273 -10.41 9.30 -10.44
CA GLY A 273 -11.10 10.57 -10.17
C GLY A 273 -10.23 11.71 -9.64
N ALA A 274 -8.89 11.58 -9.65
CA ALA A 274 -7.99 12.64 -9.19
C ALA A 274 -8.06 13.87 -10.13
N ALA A 275 -7.81 15.04 -9.57
CA ALA A 275 -7.79 16.31 -10.29
C ALA A 275 -6.35 16.85 -10.41
N PHE A 276 -5.89 17.12 -11.63
CA PHE A 276 -4.59 17.70 -11.94
C PHE A 276 -4.78 19.14 -12.43
N ASP A 277 -4.89 20.07 -11.48
CA ASP A 277 -5.30 21.46 -11.67
C ASP A 277 -4.09 22.42 -11.56
N GLY A 278 -3.10 22.22 -12.42
CA GLY A 278 -1.91 23.11 -12.50
C GLY A 278 -0.67 22.57 -11.80
N GLY A 279 -0.80 21.55 -10.95
CA GLY A 279 0.33 20.83 -10.37
C GLY A 279 1.16 20.06 -11.40
N ARG A 280 2.42 19.74 -11.05
CA ARG A 280 3.29 18.85 -11.82
C ARG A 280 3.46 17.53 -11.11
N VAL A 281 3.15 16.43 -11.80
CA VAL A 281 3.40 15.06 -11.32
C VAL A 281 4.39 14.38 -12.25
N SER A 282 5.51 13.89 -11.71
CA SER A 282 6.56 13.23 -12.51
C SER A 282 6.63 11.76 -12.13
N PHE A 283 6.64 10.88 -13.12
CA PHE A 283 6.96 9.46 -13.05
C PHE A 283 8.17 9.15 -13.94
N ASP A 284 9.03 10.15 -14.16
CA ASP A 284 10.15 10.00 -15.10
C ASP A 284 11.11 8.90 -14.61
N GLY A 285 11.52 8.04 -15.53
CA GLY A 285 12.38 6.88 -15.25
C GLY A 285 11.73 5.79 -14.37
N ALA A 286 10.43 5.88 -14.08
CA ALA A 286 9.74 4.87 -13.28
C ALA A 286 9.61 3.53 -14.04
N ALA A 287 9.63 2.42 -13.28
CA ALA A 287 9.52 1.07 -13.82
C ALA A 287 8.17 0.42 -13.46
N PHE A 288 7.38 0.04 -14.47
CA PHE A 288 6.07 -0.58 -14.37
C PHE A 288 6.11 -2.03 -14.86
N ARG A 289 6.54 -2.95 -13.99
CA ARG A 289 6.78 -4.36 -14.38
C ARG A 289 5.54 -5.24 -14.27
N GLN A 290 4.90 -5.27 -13.10
CA GLN A 290 3.67 -6.04 -12.84
C GLN A 290 2.59 -5.25 -12.09
N GLY A 291 2.94 -4.04 -11.64
CA GLY A 291 1.99 -3.15 -10.97
C GLY A 291 0.91 -2.65 -11.90
N ARG A 292 -0.19 -2.18 -11.30
CA ARG A 292 -1.25 -1.45 -12.00
C ARG A 292 -1.28 -0.02 -11.50
N VAL A 293 -1.27 0.93 -12.42
CA VAL A 293 -1.53 2.34 -12.12
C VAL A 293 -2.79 2.78 -12.85
N SER A 294 -3.78 3.26 -12.12
CA SER A 294 -5.03 3.77 -12.71
C SER A 294 -5.11 5.27 -12.50
N PHE A 295 -5.52 5.99 -13.53
CA PHE A 295 -5.93 7.38 -13.59
C PHE A 295 -7.34 7.45 -14.18
N ASP A 296 -8.13 6.38 -13.99
CA ASP A 296 -9.46 6.28 -14.61
C ASP A 296 -10.37 7.39 -14.08
N GLY A 297 -11.13 8.02 -14.98
CA GLY A 297 -11.98 9.17 -14.65
C GLY A 297 -11.23 10.42 -14.13
N ALA A 298 -9.90 10.46 -14.16
CA ALA A 298 -9.14 11.61 -13.70
C ALA A 298 -9.33 12.82 -14.62
N ALA A 299 -9.24 14.03 -14.05
CA ALA A 299 -9.36 15.29 -14.77
C ALA A 299 -7.99 15.98 -14.89
N PHE A 300 -7.54 16.22 -16.12
CA PHE A 300 -6.29 16.91 -16.45
C PHE A 300 -6.61 18.29 -17.06
N ARG A 301 -6.73 19.32 -16.21
CA ARG A 301 -7.13 20.68 -16.65
C ARG A 301 -5.96 21.57 -17.01
N GLU A 302 -5.07 21.84 -16.05
CA GLU A 302 -3.85 22.64 -16.30
C GLU A 302 -2.58 21.92 -15.86
N GLY A 303 -2.74 20.78 -15.18
CA GLY A 303 -1.64 19.99 -14.66
C GLY A 303 -0.79 19.35 -15.74
N ARG A 304 0.44 19.01 -15.35
CA ARG A 304 1.38 18.26 -16.21
C ARG A 304 1.74 16.95 -15.54
N VAL A 305 1.54 15.85 -16.25
CA VAL A 305 2.02 14.54 -15.84
C VAL A 305 3.07 14.04 -16.82
N SER A 306 4.23 13.63 -16.30
CA SER A 306 5.35 13.14 -17.11
C SER A 306 5.67 11.70 -16.77
N PHE A 307 5.97 10.89 -17.77
CA PHE A 307 6.44 9.51 -17.73
C PHE A 307 7.67 9.37 -18.64
N ALA A 308 8.52 10.40 -18.69
CA ALA A 308 9.66 10.42 -19.58
C ALA A 308 10.63 9.30 -19.23
N GLU A 309 11.10 8.55 -20.22
CA GLU A 309 12.02 7.41 -20.07
C GLU A 309 11.48 6.31 -19.12
N ALA A 310 10.16 6.28 -18.85
CA ALA A 310 9.54 5.23 -18.06
C ALA A 310 9.49 3.91 -18.85
N VAL A 311 9.56 2.79 -18.13
CA VAL A 311 9.57 1.43 -18.73
C VAL A 311 8.32 0.66 -18.32
N PHE A 312 7.56 0.18 -19.30
CA PHE A 312 6.33 -0.59 -19.12
C PHE A 312 6.53 -2.03 -19.60
N SER A 313 6.96 -2.92 -18.70
CA SER A 313 7.37 -4.30 -19.02
C SER A 313 6.39 -5.35 -18.47
N GLY A 314 5.09 -5.19 -18.78
CA GLY A 314 4.00 -6.08 -18.32
C GLY A 314 3.01 -5.43 -17.35
N GLY A 315 3.31 -4.23 -16.84
CA GLY A 315 2.37 -3.43 -16.05
C GLY A 315 1.25 -2.84 -16.88
N ARG A 316 0.15 -2.44 -16.22
CA ARG A 316 -0.96 -1.70 -16.87
C ARG A 316 -1.02 -0.29 -16.31
N VAL A 317 -1.05 0.70 -17.22
CA VAL A 317 -1.49 2.05 -16.90
C VAL A 317 -2.83 2.34 -17.57
N SER A 318 -3.76 2.89 -16.82
CA SER A 318 -5.13 3.12 -17.30
C SER A 318 -5.48 4.60 -17.10
N PHE A 319 -6.09 5.21 -18.10
CA PHE A 319 -6.65 6.56 -18.15
C PHE A 319 -8.07 6.48 -18.72
N GLU A 320 -8.79 5.40 -18.42
CA GLU A 320 -10.10 5.13 -19.02
C GLU A 320 -11.12 6.16 -18.54
N GLY A 321 -11.86 6.75 -19.47
CA GLY A 321 -12.81 7.83 -19.18
C GLY A 321 -12.17 9.12 -18.62
N ALA A 322 -10.84 9.26 -18.66
CA ALA A 322 -10.18 10.47 -18.20
C ALA A 322 -10.50 11.67 -19.12
N ALA A 323 -10.54 12.88 -18.53
CA ALA A 323 -10.80 14.13 -19.24
C ALA A 323 -9.53 14.97 -19.34
N PHE A 324 -9.13 15.32 -20.56
CA PHE A 324 -7.95 16.14 -20.88
C PHE A 324 -8.40 17.51 -21.42
N ASP A 325 -8.47 18.49 -20.51
CA ASP A 325 -9.05 19.82 -20.74
C ASP A 325 -8.02 20.94 -20.52
N GLY A 326 -6.95 20.90 -21.33
CA GLY A 326 -5.79 21.81 -21.25
C GLY A 326 -4.54 21.17 -20.61
N GLY A 327 -4.73 20.08 -19.87
CA GLY A 327 -3.67 19.37 -19.19
C GLY A 327 -2.77 18.60 -20.16
N ARG A 328 -1.55 18.29 -19.72
CA ARG A 328 -0.55 17.61 -20.57
C ARG A 328 -0.07 16.33 -19.93
N VAL A 329 -0.05 15.25 -20.71
CA VAL A 329 0.59 13.99 -20.33
C VAL A 329 1.68 13.61 -21.33
N ALA A 330 2.89 13.35 -20.86
CA ALA A 330 4.05 13.09 -21.72
C ALA A 330 4.71 11.75 -21.41
N PHE A 331 4.90 10.92 -22.44
CA PHE A 331 5.62 9.66 -22.42
C PHE A 331 6.89 9.77 -23.29
N PHE A 332 7.64 10.85 -23.11
CA PHE A 332 8.83 11.12 -23.93
C PHE A 332 9.88 10.01 -23.73
N GLY A 333 10.29 9.33 -24.79
CA GLY A 333 11.30 8.26 -24.69
C GLY A 333 10.85 7.04 -23.90
N ALA A 334 9.57 6.92 -23.54
CA ALA A 334 9.08 5.78 -22.77
C ALA A 334 9.13 4.48 -23.60
N ALA A 335 9.42 3.36 -22.92
CA ALA A 335 9.52 2.04 -23.52
C ALA A 335 8.32 1.16 -23.13
N PHE A 336 7.63 0.61 -24.12
CA PHE A 336 6.45 -0.24 -23.96
C PHE A 336 6.77 -1.67 -24.45
N ASP A 337 7.13 -2.53 -23.51
CA ASP A 337 7.61 -3.90 -23.75
C ASP A 337 6.63 -4.92 -23.13
N GLY A 338 5.49 -5.12 -23.77
CA GLY A 338 4.41 -6.00 -23.27
C GLY A 338 3.49 -5.36 -22.21
N GLY A 339 3.78 -4.13 -21.77
CA GLY A 339 2.87 -3.34 -20.95
C GLY A 339 1.67 -2.79 -21.75
N THR A 340 0.60 -2.42 -21.05
CA THR A 340 -0.59 -1.78 -21.67
C THR A 340 -0.81 -0.39 -21.12
N VAL A 341 -1.05 0.58 -21.99
CA VAL A 341 -1.59 1.90 -21.64
C VAL A 341 -2.95 2.10 -22.30
N SER A 342 -4.00 2.28 -21.49
CA SER A 342 -5.37 2.48 -21.99
C SER A 342 -5.82 3.91 -21.76
N PHE A 343 -6.38 4.54 -22.79
CA PHE A 343 -7.12 5.81 -22.78
C PHE A 343 -8.54 5.56 -23.31
N ALA A 344 -9.09 4.35 -23.11
CA ALA A 344 -10.38 4.00 -23.67
C ALA A 344 -11.48 4.91 -23.11
N GLY A 345 -12.34 5.45 -23.98
CA GLY A 345 -13.38 6.40 -23.61
C GLY A 345 -12.88 7.76 -23.10
N ALA A 346 -11.58 8.05 -23.18
CA ALA A 346 -11.05 9.34 -22.71
C ALA A 346 -11.49 10.50 -23.62
N GLY A 347 -11.69 11.68 -23.03
CA GLY A 347 -12.06 12.91 -23.74
C GLY A 347 -10.89 13.88 -23.83
N PHE A 348 -10.63 14.42 -25.03
CA PHE A 348 -9.56 15.37 -25.32
C PHE A 348 -10.14 16.66 -25.92
N SER A 349 -10.50 17.63 -25.07
CA SER A 349 -11.04 18.93 -25.49
C SER A 349 -9.94 19.91 -25.90
N ASP A 350 -9.02 20.21 -24.99
CA ASP A 350 -7.87 21.11 -25.23
C ASP A 350 -6.55 20.54 -24.69
N GLY A 351 -6.60 19.36 -24.05
CA GLY A 351 -5.42 18.70 -23.52
C GLY A 351 -4.56 18.01 -24.57
N SER A 352 -3.35 17.63 -24.19
CA SER A 352 -2.42 16.95 -25.09
C SER A 352 -1.75 15.74 -24.47
N VAL A 353 -1.61 14.66 -25.24
CA VAL A 353 -0.78 13.49 -24.90
C VAL A 353 0.31 13.31 -25.94
N THR A 354 1.54 13.03 -25.52
CA THR A 354 2.66 12.80 -26.46
C THR A 354 3.42 11.53 -26.11
N PHE A 355 3.69 10.70 -27.12
CA PHE A 355 4.55 9.51 -27.08
C PHE A 355 5.84 9.74 -27.87
N ARG A 356 6.28 11.00 -27.94
CA ARG A 356 7.45 11.39 -28.72
C ARG A 356 8.67 10.54 -28.34
N ARG A 357 9.32 9.93 -29.35
CA ARG A 357 10.46 9.01 -29.21
C ARG A 357 10.18 7.75 -28.39
N GLY A 358 8.91 7.40 -28.16
CA GLY A 358 8.55 6.17 -27.48
C GLY A 358 8.83 4.93 -28.33
N THR A 359 9.10 3.80 -27.68
CA THR A 359 9.35 2.50 -28.34
C THR A 359 8.28 1.49 -27.97
N PHE A 360 7.75 0.77 -28.97
CA PHE A 360 6.63 -0.16 -28.82
C PHE A 360 7.01 -1.53 -29.38
N THR A 361 7.56 -2.39 -28.53
CA THR A 361 8.03 -3.72 -28.93
C THR A 361 6.90 -4.73 -28.97
N ASP A 362 6.18 -4.91 -27.85
CA ASP A 362 5.01 -5.80 -27.73
C ASP A 362 3.90 -5.16 -26.87
N GLY A 363 4.05 -3.88 -26.53
CA GLY A 363 3.07 -3.14 -25.73
C GLY A 363 1.84 -2.68 -26.51
N MET A 364 0.75 -2.44 -25.81
CA MET A 364 -0.51 -1.92 -26.38
C MET A 364 -0.78 -0.50 -25.88
N VAL A 365 -1.11 0.41 -26.79
CA VAL A 365 -1.73 1.70 -26.46
C VAL A 365 -3.12 1.75 -27.07
N SER A 366 -4.13 1.90 -26.22
CA SER A 366 -5.53 1.95 -26.65
C SER A 366 -6.11 3.34 -26.46
N PHE A 367 -6.81 3.84 -27.47
CA PHE A 367 -7.69 5.01 -27.46
C PHE A 367 -9.09 4.60 -27.92
N VAL A 368 -9.48 3.35 -27.67
CA VAL A 368 -10.77 2.83 -28.12
C VAL A 368 -11.92 3.69 -27.59
N ALA A 369 -12.84 4.09 -28.46
CA ALA A 369 -13.96 4.97 -28.13
C ALA A 369 -13.56 6.34 -27.51
N ALA A 370 -12.30 6.77 -27.65
CA ALA A 370 -11.87 8.09 -27.22
C ALA A 370 -12.48 9.20 -28.09
N THR A 371 -12.69 10.38 -27.51
CA THR A 371 -13.24 11.55 -28.21
C THR A 371 -12.22 12.68 -28.25
N PHE A 372 -11.90 13.18 -29.44
CA PHE A 372 -10.97 14.28 -29.68
C PHE A 372 -11.71 15.52 -30.20
N SER A 373 -12.09 16.44 -29.32
CA SER A 373 -12.86 17.66 -29.64
C SER A 373 -12.04 18.95 -29.75
N GLY A 374 -10.71 18.82 -29.82
CA GLY A 374 -9.75 19.93 -30.01
C GLY A 374 -8.35 19.57 -29.49
N GLY A 375 -8.26 18.57 -28.61
CA GLY A 375 -7.02 18.07 -28.06
C GLY A 375 -6.15 17.35 -29.09
N ARG A 376 -4.89 17.10 -28.69
CA ARG A 376 -3.87 16.52 -29.56
C ARG A 376 -3.21 15.30 -28.96
N VAL A 377 -3.06 14.24 -29.75
CA VAL A 377 -2.17 13.11 -29.43
C VAL A 377 -1.07 13.00 -30.47
N THR A 378 0.18 12.88 -30.05
CA THR A 378 1.32 12.76 -30.98
C THR A 378 2.19 11.54 -30.71
N PHE A 379 2.70 10.95 -31.78
CA PHE A 379 3.63 9.82 -31.79
C PHE A 379 4.93 10.20 -32.51
N ASP A 380 5.39 11.43 -32.27
CA ASP A 380 6.49 12.00 -33.05
C ASP A 380 7.78 11.21 -32.84
N HIS A 381 8.39 10.71 -33.91
CA HIS A 381 9.58 9.85 -33.87
C HIS A 381 9.42 8.59 -33.01
N ALA A 382 8.18 8.10 -32.81
CA ALA A 382 7.93 6.83 -32.16
C ALA A 382 8.34 5.65 -33.04
N ALA A 383 8.78 4.54 -32.43
CA ALA A 383 9.17 3.33 -33.12
C ALA A 383 8.29 2.14 -32.71
N PHE A 384 7.69 1.46 -33.68
CA PHE A 384 6.80 0.32 -33.50
C PHE A 384 7.42 -0.92 -34.14
N SER A 385 7.72 -1.96 -33.36
CA SER A 385 8.32 -3.21 -33.85
C SER A 385 7.49 -4.47 -33.60
N GLY A 386 6.31 -4.34 -32.97
CA GLY A 386 5.39 -5.45 -32.67
C GLY A 386 4.17 -5.03 -31.84
N GLY A 387 4.25 -3.88 -31.14
CA GLY A 387 3.15 -3.32 -30.36
C GLY A 387 1.93 -2.87 -31.17
N GLU A 388 0.83 -2.59 -30.47
CA GLU A 388 -0.46 -2.19 -31.05
C GLU A 388 -0.86 -0.79 -30.59
N VAL A 389 -1.30 0.06 -31.53
CA VAL A 389 -2.02 1.29 -31.24
C VAL A 389 -3.44 1.16 -31.81
N SER A 390 -4.43 1.03 -30.95
CA SER A 390 -5.84 0.98 -31.38
C SER A 390 -6.51 2.31 -31.09
N LEU A 391 -7.14 2.90 -32.10
CA LEU A 391 -8.05 4.03 -32.04
C LEU A 391 -9.42 3.61 -32.60
N ASP A 392 -9.78 2.34 -32.40
CA ASP A 392 -11.06 1.81 -32.87
C ASP A 392 -12.23 2.53 -32.17
N ASP A 393 -13.33 2.75 -32.89
CA ASP A 393 -14.50 3.50 -32.43
C ASP A 393 -14.22 4.94 -31.95
N ALA A 394 -13.01 5.46 -32.16
CA ALA A 394 -12.65 6.81 -31.74
C ALA A 394 -13.34 7.88 -32.59
N THR A 395 -13.72 8.99 -31.96
CA THR A 395 -14.35 10.14 -32.61
C THR A 395 -13.41 11.33 -32.65
N PHE A 396 -13.15 11.86 -33.85
CA PHE A 396 -12.34 13.05 -34.07
C PHE A 396 -13.26 14.20 -34.50
N ALA A 397 -13.56 15.12 -33.58
CA ALA A 397 -14.46 16.25 -33.74
C ALA A 397 -13.71 17.59 -33.58
N GLY A 398 -12.62 17.78 -34.34
CA GLY A 398 -11.76 18.97 -34.27
C GLY A 398 -10.38 18.71 -33.64
N GLY A 399 -10.21 17.60 -32.92
CA GLY A 399 -8.90 17.18 -32.40
C GLY A 399 -8.00 16.52 -33.45
N THR A 400 -6.73 16.30 -33.11
CA THR A 400 -5.71 15.78 -34.03
C THR A 400 -4.91 14.62 -33.42
N VAL A 401 -4.74 13.56 -34.20
CA VAL A 401 -3.69 12.54 -33.97
C VAL A 401 -2.60 12.70 -35.02
N LEU A 402 -1.34 12.81 -34.58
CA LEU A 402 -0.19 13.03 -35.45
C LEU A 402 0.88 11.94 -35.27
N PHE A 403 1.31 11.35 -36.38
CA PHE A 403 2.45 10.46 -36.48
C PHE A 403 3.53 11.13 -37.34
N ASP A 404 4.39 11.95 -36.73
CA ASP A 404 5.43 12.68 -37.44
C ASP A 404 6.80 12.02 -37.26
N GLY A 405 7.42 11.54 -38.33
CA GLY A 405 8.70 10.83 -38.24
C GLY A 405 8.62 9.46 -37.58
N ALA A 406 7.43 8.89 -37.43
CA ALA A 406 7.21 7.59 -36.81
C ALA A 406 7.71 6.45 -37.72
N VAL A 407 8.26 5.40 -37.10
CA VAL A 407 8.81 4.23 -37.78
C VAL A 407 8.02 2.99 -37.40
N PHE A 408 7.49 2.28 -38.39
CA PHE A 408 6.74 1.05 -38.24
C PHE A 408 7.52 -0.08 -38.91
N SER A 409 8.14 -0.93 -38.12
CA SER A 409 8.83 -2.14 -38.55
C SER A 409 8.17 -3.43 -38.06
N GLY A 410 6.93 -3.31 -37.59
CA GLY A 410 6.08 -4.38 -37.05
C GLY A 410 4.87 -3.77 -36.34
N GLY A 411 4.02 -4.60 -35.76
CA GLY A 411 2.87 -4.15 -34.97
C GLY A 411 1.65 -3.72 -35.79
N ARG A 412 0.68 -3.10 -35.12
CA ARG A 412 -0.61 -2.71 -35.70
C ARG A 412 -1.01 -1.30 -35.28
N VAL A 413 -1.50 -0.50 -36.23
CA VAL A 413 -2.29 0.71 -35.95
C VAL A 413 -3.69 0.51 -36.51
N SER A 414 -4.72 0.66 -35.69
CA SER A 414 -6.11 0.46 -36.11
C SER A 414 -6.98 1.68 -35.82
N PHE A 415 -7.85 2.01 -36.77
CA PHE A 415 -8.86 3.07 -36.73
C PHE A 415 -10.23 2.48 -37.14
N GLY A 416 -10.47 1.22 -36.75
CA GLY A 416 -11.67 0.47 -37.08
C GLY A 416 -12.92 1.16 -36.57
N ALA A 417 -13.92 1.37 -37.43
CA ALA A 417 -15.16 2.09 -37.09
C ALA A 417 -14.96 3.52 -36.51
N ALA A 418 -13.75 4.09 -36.65
CA ALA A 418 -13.49 5.46 -36.20
C ALA A 418 -14.27 6.48 -37.05
N THR A 419 -14.57 7.63 -36.46
CA THR A 419 -15.35 8.69 -37.11
C THR A 419 -14.60 10.02 -37.10
N ILE A 420 -14.38 10.62 -38.27
CA ILE A 420 -13.86 11.99 -38.40
C ILE A 420 -14.98 12.93 -38.81
N ASN A 421 -15.20 13.97 -38.01
CA ASN A 421 -16.14 15.05 -38.27
C ASN A 421 -15.61 16.40 -37.76
N SER A 422 -16.31 17.49 -38.07
CA SER A 422 -16.06 18.82 -37.51
C SER A 422 -14.60 19.32 -37.56
N GLY A 423 -13.83 18.93 -38.58
CA GLY A 423 -12.44 19.34 -38.77
C GLY A 423 -11.40 18.48 -38.07
N GLY A 424 -11.78 17.32 -37.53
CA GLY A 424 -10.85 16.34 -36.97
C GLY A 424 -9.80 15.87 -37.98
N ARG A 425 -8.59 15.55 -37.51
CA ARG A 425 -7.47 15.13 -38.37
C ARG A 425 -6.70 13.94 -37.85
N ILE A 426 -6.33 13.06 -38.77
CA ILE A 426 -5.30 12.04 -38.56
C ILE A 426 -4.20 12.31 -39.56
N VAL A 427 -2.98 12.52 -39.11
CA VAL A 427 -1.87 12.95 -39.97
C VAL A 427 -0.70 11.99 -39.82
N PHE A 428 -0.25 11.43 -40.94
CA PHE A 428 0.99 10.69 -41.06
C PHE A 428 1.97 11.53 -41.86
N ARG A 429 3.10 11.90 -41.25
CA ARG A 429 4.10 12.77 -41.89
C ARG A 429 5.50 12.22 -41.70
N ARG A 430 6.34 12.24 -42.76
CA ARG A 430 7.76 11.88 -42.69
C ARG A 430 8.04 10.49 -42.09
N GLY A 431 7.07 9.58 -42.18
CA GLY A 431 7.11 8.26 -41.54
C GLY A 431 7.67 7.16 -42.44
N THR A 432 8.08 6.05 -41.83
CA THR A 432 8.58 4.86 -42.53
C THR A 432 7.77 3.63 -42.15
N PHE A 433 7.32 2.88 -43.14
CA PHE A 433 6.47 1.70 -43.01
C PHE A 433 7.14 0.48 -43.67
N SER A 434 7.95 -0.27 -42.92
CA SER A 434 8.69 -1.42 -43.44
C SER A 434 7.98 -2.77 -43.22
N SER A 435 7.12 -2.88 -42.20
CA SER A 435 6.20 -4.02 -42.02
C SER A 435 5.04 -3.66 -41.07
N GLY A 436 4.21 -4.62 -40.65
CA GLY A 436 3.07 -4.39 -39.77
C GLY A 436 1.77 -4.12 -40.52
N THR A 437 0.76 -3.57 -39.81
CA THR A 437 -0.57 -3.31 -40.39
C THR A 437 -1.11 -1.96 -39.98
N ILE A 438 -1.67 -1.21 -40.95
CA ILE A 438 -2.53 -0.06 -40.68
C ILE A 438 -3.93 -0.35 -41.21
N SER A 439 -4.94 -0.16 -40.38
CA SER A 439 -6.33 -0.45 -40.73
C SER A 439 -7.24 0.75 -40.49
N PHE A 440 -8.02 1.11 -41.51
CA PHE A 440 -9.10 2.10 -41.49
C PHE A 440 -10.46 1.46 -41.81
N ARG A 441 -10.61 0.17 -41.47
CA ARG A 441 -11.83 -0.61 -41.76
C ARG A 441 -13.06 0.07 -41.16
N ASP A 442 -14.14 0.16 -41.92
CA ASP A 442 -15.43 0.73 -41.48
C ASP A 442 -15.35 2.18 -40.96
N MET A 443 -14.24 2.88 -41.23
CA MET A 443 -14.06 4.27 -40.85
C MET A 443 -15.04 5.18 -41.61
N THR A 444 -15.49 6.26 -40.97
CA THR A 444 -16.36 7.26 -41.60
C THR A 444 -15.76 8.66 -41.52
N ILE A 445 -15.85 9.42 -42.61
CA ILE A 445 -15.34 10.79 -42.71
C ILE A 445 -16.47 11.68 -43.22
N SER A 446 -16.97 12.60 -42.40
CA SER A 446 -18.05 13.55 -42.73
C SER A 446 -17.67 15.02 -42.55
N GLY A 447 -16.42 15.31 -42.15
CA GLY A 447 -15.85 16.65 -42.12
C GLY A 447 -14.48 16.66 -41.44
N GLY A 448 -13.39 16.69 -42.21
CA GLY A 448 -12.03 16.53 -41.70
C GLY A 448 -11.20 15.70 -42.68
N ALA A 449 -10.03 15.20 -42.26
CA ALA A 449 -9.12 14.50 -43.17
C ALA A 449 -8.24 13.44 -42.50
N VAL A 450 -7.86 12.45 -43.30
CA VAL A 450 -6.69 11.59 -43.05
C VAL A 450 -5.63 11.99 -44.07
N ASP A 451 -4.51 12.52 -43.60
CA ASP A 451 -3.46 13.08 -44.45
C ASP A 451 -2.18 12.23 -44.39
N PHE A 452 -1.56 12.03 -45.55
CA PHE A 452 -0.27 11.34 -45.70
C PHE A 452 0.72 12.25 -46.43
N GLU A 453 1.83 12.59 -45.78
CA GLU A 453 2.86 13.52 -46.29
C GLU A 453 4.26 12.91 -46.15
N ASP A 454 5.04 12.89 -47.24
CA ASP A 454 6.47 12.49 -47.23
C ASP A 454 6.77 11.13 -46.55
N TRP A 455 5.94 10.10 -46.79
CA TRP A 455 6.10 8.79 -46.18
C TRP A 455 6.77 7.78 -47.13
N THR A 456 7.33 6.71 -46.55
CA THR A 456 7.96 5.62 -47.31
C THR A 456 7.37 4.26 -46.90
N THR A 457 7.15 3.37 -47.87
CA THR A 457 6.64 2.01 -47.61
C THR A 457 7.34 0.94 -48.43
N SER A 458 7.55 -0.23 -47.82
CA SER A 458 8.16 -1.38 -48.48
C SER A 458 7.57 -2.75 -48.11
N GLY A 459 6.66 -2.84 -47.13
CA GLY A 459 6.12 -4.12 -46.68
C GLY A 459 4.95 -4.07 -45.68
N THR A 460 4.37 -2.89 -45.45
CA THR A 460 3.25 -2.72 -44.52
C THR A 460 1.92 -3.02 -45.21
N ALA A 461 1.06 -3.79 -44.55
CA ALA A 461 -0.29 -4.06 -45.05
C ALA A 461 -1.24 -2.91 -44.69
N PHE A 462 -1.91 -2.35 -45.68
CA PHE A 462 -2.93 -1.31 -45.49
C PHE A 462 -4.34 -1.87 -45.74
N SER A 463 -5.27 -1.61 -44.83
CA SER A 463 -6.70 -1.79 -45.04
C SER A 463 -7.37 -0.43 -45.12
N TRP A 464 -7.55 0.09 -46.32
CA TRP A 464 -8.02 1.46 -46.55
C TRP A 464 -9.50 1.71 -46.23
N GLY A 465 -10.35 0.67 -46.26
CA GLY A 465 -11.78 0.84 -46.03
C GLY A 465 -12.39 1.86 -46.99
N SER A 466 -13.01 2.91 -46.45
CA SER A 466 -13.58 4.04 -47.19
C SER A 466 -12.61 5.23 -47.37
N VAL A 467 -11.42 5.17 -46.77
CA VAL A 467 -10.43 6.26 -46.79
C VAL A 467 -9.74 6.33 -48.16
N PRO A 468 -9.56 7.53 -48.74
CA PRO A 468 -8.84 7.69 -50.01
C PRO A 468 -7.43 7.12 -49.92
N VAL A 469 -7.05 6.34 -50.93
CA VAL A 469 -5.70 5.78 -51.06
C VAL A 469 -4.73 6.89 -51.52
N PRO A 470 -3.64 7.19 -50.79
CA PRO A 470 -2.65 8.18 -51.19
C PRO A 470 -1.96 7.81 -52.51
N SER A 471 -1.58 8.82 -53.30
CA SER A 471 -0.79 8.60 -54.52
C SER A 471 0.58 8.01 -54.18
N GLY A 472 0.86 6.79 -54.65
CA GLY A 472 2.12 6.09 -54.39
C GLY A 472 2.07 5.06 -53.26
N ALA A 473 0.88 4.79 -52.70
CA ALA A 473 0.62 3.71 -51.74
C ALA A 473 0.58 2.31 -52.36
#